data_AF-A0A354YTF6-F1
#
_entry.id   AF-A0A354YTF6-F1
#
_cell.length_a   1.000
_cell.length_b   1.000
_cell.length_c   1.000
_cell.angle_alpha   90.00
_cell.angle_beta   90.00
_cell.angle_gamma   90.00
#
_symmetry.space_group_name_H-M   'P 1'
#
loop_
_entity.id
_entity.type
_entity.pdbx_description
1 polymer ?
#
loop_
_entity_poly.entity_id
_entity_poly.type
_entity_poly.pdbx_seq_one_letter_code
_entity_poly.pdbx_strand_id
1 'polypeptide(L)' 'VELKLHLKQVLLDEKEFDLLRCAAIDIGTNSCRLLIADVSPEGLRPLHRETRTTRVGEGLKNT' A
#
# COMPACT_ATOMS: atom_id res chain seq x y z
N VAL A 1 25.68 -3.94 -35.88
CA VAL A 1 24.20 -4.10 -35.75
C VAL A 1 23.78 -5.01 -34.59
N GLU A 2 24.69 -5.78 -33.98
CA GLU A 2 24.36 -6.75 -32.91
C GLU A 2 24.50 -6.18 -31.49
N LEU A 3 25.38 -5.18 -31.28
CA LEU A 3 25.62 -4.55 -29.97
C LEU A 3 24.44 -3.71 -29.44
N LYS A 4 23.58 -3.17 -30.32
CA LYS A 4 22.40 -2.38 -29.89
C LYS A 4 21.27 -3.25 -29.33
N LEU A 5 21.20 -4.53 -29.70
CA LEU A 5 20.19 -5.47 -29.18
C LEU A 5 20.53 -5.94 -27.77
N HIS A 6 21.82 -6.19 -27.48
CA HIS A 6 22.26 -6.56 -26.14
C HIS A 6 22.06 -5.44 -25.11
N LEU A 7 22.26 -4.18 -25.50
CA LEU A 7 21.99 -3.02 -24.64
C LEU A 7 20.49 -2.83 -24.33
N LYS A 8 19.59 -3.21 -25.24
CA LYS A 8 18.14 -3.19 -24.97
C LYS A 8 17.75 -4.21 -23.89
N GLN A 9 18.42 -5.36 -23.83
CA GLN A 9 18.14 -6.37 -22.80
C GLN A 9 18.56 -5.89 -21.40
N VAL A 10 19.64 -5.12 -21.31
CA VAL A 10 20.13 -4.53 -20.05
C VAL A 10 19.29 -3.31 -19.62
N LEU A 11 18.73 -2.54 -20.57
CA LEU A 11 17.88 -1.37 -20.28
C LEU A 11 16.40 -1.70 -20.05
N LEU A 12 15.96 -2.94 -20.27
CA LEU A 12 14.59 -3.39 -19.98
C LEU A 12 14.40 -3.83 -18.51
N ASP A 13 15.47 -3.84 -17.72
CA ASP A 13 15.46 -4.24 -16.30
C ASP A 13 15.03 -3.11 -15.35
N GLU A 14 15.05 -1.86 -15.83
CA GLU A 14 14.51 -0.69 -15.13
C GLU A 14 13.04 -0.47 -15.55
N LYS A 15 12.20 -1.50 -15.40
CA LYS A 15 10.76 -1.23 -15.38
C LYS A 15 10.49 -0.46 -14.08
N GLU A 16 10.40 0.86 -14.20
CA GLU A 16 9.62 1.69 -13.29
C GLU A 16 8.22 1.08 -13.25
N PHE A 17 8.00 0.16 -12.30
CA PHE A 17 6.67 -0.28 -11.96
C PHE A 17 5.98 0.95 -11.41
N ASP A 18 4.89 1.35 -12.04
CA ASP A 18 4.09 2.46 -11.55
C ASP A 18 3.51 2.03 -10.20
N LEU A 19 4.22 2.39 -9.13
CA LEU A 19 3.87 2.03 -7.77
C LEU A 19 2.63 2.83 -7.40
N LEU A 20 1.49 2.16 -7.38
CA LEU A 20 0.25 2.81 -6.95
C LEU A 20 0.32 3.02 -5.44
N ARG A 21 0.41 4.28 -5.02
CA ARG A 21 0.31 4.62 -3.60
C ARG A 21 -1.15 4.62 -3.17
N CYS A 22 -1.50 3.70 -2.28
CA CYS A 22 -2.85 3.55 -1.74
C CYS A 22 -2.89 3.78 -0.23
N ALA A 23 -4.07 4.15 0.26
CA ALA A 23 -4.38 4.16 1.67
C ALA A 23 -5.65 3.32 1.94
N ALA A 24 -5.63 2.56 3.03
CA ALA A 24 -6.79 1.85 3.55
C ALA A 24 -7.08 2.34 4.96
N ILE A 25 -8.35 2.67 5.21
CA ILE A 25 -8.86 3.06 6.53
C ILE A 25 -9.89 2.02 6.97
N ASP A 26 -9.67 1.45 8.15
CA ASP A 26 -10.60 0.53 8.81
C ASP A 26 -11.15 1.20 10.07
N ILE A 27 -12.47 1.30 10.18
CA ILE A 27 -13.16 1.94 11.29
C ILE A 27 -13.92 0.87 12.08
N GLY A 28 -13.32 0.41 13.17
CA GLY A 28 -13.96 -0.47 14.13
C GLY A 28 -14.63 0.29 15.27
N THR A 29 -15.40 -0.44 16.08
CA THR A 29 -16.07 0.12 17.27
C THR A 29 -15.10 0.58 18.35
N ASN A 30 -13.93 -0.04 18.46
CA ASN A 30 -12.93 0.33 19.46
C ASN A 30 -11.78 1.17 18.89
N SER A 31 -11.42 0.97 17.62
CA SER A 31 -10.20 1.51 17.05
C SER A 31 -10.39 1.84 15.57
N CYS A 32 -9.69 2.87 15.14
CA CYS A 32 -9.49 3.19 13.73
C CYS A 32 -8.05 2.82 13.33
N ARG A 33 -7.88 2.30 12.12
CA ARG A 33 -6.57 1.90 11.58
C ARG A 33 -6.34 2.56 10.23
N LEU A 34 -5.12 3.01 9.99
CA LEU A 34 -4.64 3.53 8.71
C LEU A 34 -3.45 2.69 8.25
N LEU A 35 -3.49 2.25 6.99
CA LEU A 35 -2.36 1.71 6.27
C LEU A 35 -2.15 2.53 4.99
N ILE A 36 -0.96 3.09 4.82
CA ILE A 36 -0.49 3.64 3.54
C ILE A 36 0.55 2.68 2.99
N ALA A 37 0.47 2.33 1.71
CA ALA A 37 1.39 1.41 1.08
C ALA A 37 1.60 1.75 -0.40
N ASP A 38 2.79 1.42 -0.90
CA ASP A 38 3.00 1.28 -2.34
C ASP A 38 2.55 -0.11 -2.77
N VAL A 39 1.75 -0.17 -3.84
CA VAL A 39 1.16 -1.39 -4.38
C VAL A 39 1.74 -1.66 -5.77
N SER A 40 2.15 -2.90 -5.98
CA SER A 40 2.73 -3.40 -7.23
C SER A 40 2.17 -4.79 -7.53
N PRO A 41 2.33 -5.30 -8.76
CA PRO A 41 2.01 -6.70 -9.08
C PRO A 41 2.74 -7.71 -8.17
N GLU A 42 3.92 -7.35 -7.68
CA GLU A 42 4.77 -8.18 -6.81
C GLU A 42 4.32 -8.16 -5.35
N GLY A 43 3.45 -7.22 -4.98
CA GLY A 43 2.83 -7.15 -3.66
C GLY A 43 2.74 -5.74 -3.09
N LEU A 44 2.66 -5.69 -1.76
CA LEU A 44 2.38 -4.47 -1.00
C LEU A 44 3.55 -4.11 -0.09
N ARG A 45 4.07 -2.89 -0.22
CA ARG A 45 5.10 -2.34 0.65
C ARG A 45 4.50 -1.31 1.60
N PRO A 46 4.30 -1.63 2.90
CA PRO A 46 3.75 -0.67 3.85
C PRO A 46 4.70 0.51 4.05
N LEU A 47 4.17 1.73 3.97
CA LEU A 47 4.88 2.98 4.19
C LEU A 47 4.54 3.60 5.55
N HIS A 48 3.28 3.52 5.95
CA HIS A 48 2.81 4.01 7.24
C HIS A 48 1.75 3.08 7.80
N ARG A 49 1.83 2.80 9.10
CA ARG A 49 0.82 2.06 9.84
C ARG A 49 0.50 2.82 11.11
N GLU A 50 -0.77 3.06 11.32
CA GLU A 50 -1.24 3.73 12.53
C GLU A 50 -2.51 3.06 13.03
N THR A 51 -2.62 3.00 14.36
CA THR A 51 -3.83 2.56 15.05
C THR A 51 -4.12 3.57 16.14
N ARG A 52 -5.37 4.03 16.20
CA ARG A 52 -5.87 4.88 17.27
C ARG A 52 -7.05 4.20 17.94
N THR A 53 -7.03 4.10 19.25
CA THR A 53 -8.20 3.70 20.04
C THR A 53 -9.14 4.90 20.12
N THR A 54 -10.36 4.73 19.62
CA THR A 54 -11.36 5.80 19.45
C THR A 54 -12.67 5.49 20.17
N ARG A 55 -12.97 4.21 20.46
CA ARG A 55 -14.16 3.75 21.19
C ARG A 55 -15.49 4.29 20.64
N VAL A 56 -15.61 4.45 19.32
CA VAL A 56 -16.83 4.98 18.67
C VAL A 56 -18.08 4.14 18.93
N GLY A 57 -17.91 2.85 19.22
CA GLY A 57 -19.02 1.96 19.59
C GLY A 57 -19.33 1.91 21.10
N GLU A 58 -18.70 2.76 21.92
CA GLU A 58 -19.06 2.91 23.32
C GLU A 58 -20.51 3.41 23.44
N GLY A 59 -21.31 2.76 24.29
CA GLY A 59 -22.73 3.07 24.44
C GLY A 59 -23.68 2.39 23.43
N LEU A 60 -23.17 1.70 22.40
CA LEU A 60 -24.02 1.09 21.36
C LEU A 60 -24.86 -0.10 21.84
N LYS A 61 -24.42 -0.81 22.91
CA LYS A 61 -25.11 -2.01 23.43
C LYS A 61 -26.36 -1.73 24.28
N ASN A 62 -26.72 -0.46 24.47
CA ASN A 62 -27.81 -0.06 25.37
C ASN A 62 -29.08 0.39 24.62
N THR A 63 -29.27 -0.05 23.37
CA THR A 63 -30.48 0.18 22.58
C THR A 63 -31.10 -1.16 22.22
#